data_AF-W2WTX0-F1
#
_entry.id   AF-W2WTX0-F1
#
_cell.length_a   1.000
_cell.length_b   1.000
_cell.length_c   1.000
_cell.angle_alpha   90.00
_cell.angle_beta   90.00
_cell.angle_gamma   90.00
#
_symmetry.space_group_name_H-M   'P 1'
#
loop_
_entity.id
_entity.type
_entity.pdbx_description
1 polymer ?
#
loop_
_entity_poly.entity_id
_entity_poly.type
_entity_poly.pdbx_seq_one_letter_code
_entity_poly.pdbx_strand_id
1 'polypeptide(L)' 'MLTKPIKVSGLGGVVTYISAGVNVKFALGLQVVYVVDVWLANIGEGVDALLGMDFMYATGVRLWLR' A
#
# COMPACT_ATOMS: atom_id res chain seq x y z
N MET A 1 -12.97 5.11 -3.23
CA MET A 1 -12.90 4.07 -4.27
C MET A 1 -12.12 4.63 -5.45
N LEU A 2 -11.22 3.85 -6.05
CA LEU A 2 -10.45 4.32 -7.21
C LEU A 2 -11.39 4.50 -8.40
N THR A 3 -11.24 5.61 -9.13
CA THR A 3 -12.06 5.90 -10.33
C THR A 3 -11.68 5.04 -11.52
N LYS A 4 -10.47 4.45 -11.51
CA LYS A 4 -10.00 3.46 -12.48
C LYS A 4 -9.22 2.37 -11.74
N PRO A 5 -9.51 1.08 -11.96
CA PRO A 5 -8.75 -0.01 -11.38
C PRO A 5 -7.29 0.02 -11.85
N ILE A 6 -6.36 -0.17 -10.92
CA ILE A 6 -4.92 -0.23 -11.23
C ILE A 6 -4.56 -1.69 -11.54
N LYS A 7 -3.96 -1.94 -12.71
CA LYS A 7 -3.46 -3.27 -13.09
C LYS A 7 -2.07 -3.48 -12.50
N VAL A 8 -1.89 -4.53 -11.71
CA VAL A 8 -0.61 -4.89 -11.09
C VAL A 8 -0.19 -6.29 -11.53
N SER A 9 1.09 -6.44 -11.84
CA SER A 9 1.73 -7.71 -12.22
C SER A 9 2.78 -8.09 -11.18
N GLY A 10 2.93 -9.39 -10.91
CA GLY A 10 3.94 -9.90 -9.96
C GLY A 10 3.41 -10.23 -8.57
N LEU A 11 2.11 -9.99 -8.30
CA LEU A 11 1.42 -10.52 -7.13
C LEU A 11 1.05 -11.99 -7.37
N GLY A 12 1.82 -12.93 -6.80
CA GLY A 12 1.52 -14.36 -6.90
C GLY A 12 1.56 -14.95 -8.32
N GLY A 13 2.21 -14.27 -9.27
CA GLY A 13 2.32 -14.73 -10.66
C GLY A 13 1.07 -14.50 -11.52
N VAL A 14 0.01 -13.89 -10.97
CA VAL A 14 -1.25 -13.57 -11.67
C VAL A 14 -1.38 -12.05 -11.79
N VAL A 15 -2.10 -11.60 -12.83
CA VAL A 15 -2.46 -10.18 -12.96
C VAL A 15 -3.57 -9.87 -11.96
N THR A 16 -3.32 -8.91 -11.07
CA THR A 16 -4.30 -8.46 -10.06
C THR A 16 -4.78 -7.06 -10.37
N TYR A 17 -6.05 -6.78 -10.11
CA TYR A 17 -6.64 -5.46 -10.27
C TYR A 17 -6.99 -4.86 -8.91
N ILE A 18 -6.44 -3.69 -8.62
CA ILE A 18 -6.71 -2.93 -7.40
C ILE A 18 -7.88 -1.99 -7.67
N SER A 19 -8.99 -2.18 -6.97
CA SER A 19 -10.20 -1.34 -7.07
C SER A 19 -10.36 -0.38 -5.90
N ALA A 20 -9.61 -0.60 -4.81
CA ALA A 20 -9.68 0.19 -3.59
C ALA A 20 -8.28 0.64 -3.14
N GLY A 21 -8.19 1.92 -2.81
CA GLY A 21 -6.99 2.54 -2.24
C GLY A 21 -7.38 3.64 -1.27
N VAL A 22 -6.51 3.90 -0.31
CA VAL A 22 -6.65 4.94 0.70
C VAL A 22 -5.29 5.59 0.97
N ASN A 23 -5.30 6.90 1.21
CA ASN A 23 -4.14 7.60 1.74
C ASN A 23 -4.15 7.49 3.26
N VAL A 24 -3.11 6.90 3.83
CA VAL A 24 -2.93 6.83 5.28
C VAL A 24 -1.91 7.87 5.69
N LYS A 25 -2.29 8.70 6.66
CA LYS A 25 -1.37 9.62 7.33
C LYS A 25 -0.97 9.04 8.66
N PHE A 26 0.31 8.95 8.94
CA PHE A 26 0.82 8.60 10.26
C PHE A 26 1.98 9.52 10.64
N ALA A 27 2.08 9.81 11.93
CA ALA A 27 3.15 10.62 12.47
C ALA A 27 4.29 9.72 12.94
N LEU A 28 5.51 9.95 12.46
CA LEU A 28 6.72 9.35 13.02
C LEU A 28 7.48 10.45 13.78
N GLY A 29 7.35 10.44 15.10
CA GLY A 29 7.86 11.50 15.97
C GLY A 29 6.97 12.75 16.02
N LEU A 30 7.50 13.83 16.61
CA LEU A 30 6.71 15.03 16.93
C LEU A 30 6.41 15.94 15.74
N GLN A 31 7.13 15.80 14.61
CA GLN A 31 7.09 16.80 13.53
C GLN A 31 6.94 16.21 12.12
N VAL A 32 7.03 14.89 11.94
CA VAL A 32 6.99 14.31 10.60
C VAL A 32 5.72 13.51 10.38
N VAL A 33 4.84 14.04 9.54
CA VAL A 33 3.65 13.34 9.04
C VAL A 33 4.01 12.73 7.70
N TYR A 34 3.92 11.41 7.63
CA TYR A 34 4.07 10.65 6.39
C TYR A 34 2.70 10.37 5.82
N VAL A 35 2.60 10.49 4.50
CA VAL A 35 1.43 10.10 3.73
C VAL A 35 1.84 8.92 2.87
N VAL A 36 1.09 7.83 2.95
CA VAL A 36 1.34 6.64 2.14
C VAL A 36 0.07 6.16 1.48
N ASP A 37 0.18 5.81 0.21
CA ASP A 37 -0.86 5.10 -0.51
C ASP A 37 -0.88 3.64 -0.05
N VAL A 38 -2.03 3.22 0.49
CA VAL A 38 -2.33 1.83 0.79
C VAL A 38 -3.39 1.34 -0.19
N TRP A 39 -3.11 0.22 -0.83
CA TRP A 39 -4.01 -0.45 -1.74
C TRP A 39 -4.44 -1.80 -1.18
N LEU A 40 -5.68 -2.19 -1.42
CA LEU A 40 -6.18 -3.52 -1.05
C LEU A 40 -6.28 -4.36 -2.33
N ALA A 41 -5.64 -5.52 -2.31
CA ALA A 41 -5.65 -6.48 -3.40
C ALA A 41 -6.19 -7.82 -2.89
N ASN A 42 -7.05 -8.47 -3.66
CA ASN A 42 -7.50 -9.83 -3.36
C ASN A 42 -6.58 -10.81 -4.10
N ILE A 43 -5.59 -11.40 -3.43
CA ILE A 43 -4.58 -12.30 -4.04
C ILE A 43 -4.96 -13.78 -3.84
N GLY A 44 -6.23 -14.11 -4.12
CA GLY A 44 -6.75 -15.47 -3.95
C GLY A 44 -7.52 -15.63 -2.64
N GLU A 45 -6.93 -16.30 -1.64
CA GLU A 45 -7.61 -16.77 -0.42
C GLU A 45 -7.74 -15.71 0.70
N GLY A 46 -7.27 -14.49 0.46
CA GLY A 46 -7.29 -13.40 1.43
C GLY A 46 -7.18 -12.01 0.80
N VAL A 47 -7.44 -10.99 1.64
CA VAL A 47 -7.25 -9.59 1.29
C VAL A 47 -5.87 -9.16 1.76
N ASP A 48 -4.99 -8.86 0.81
CA ASP A 48 -3.65 -8.35 1.09
C ASP A 48 -3.61 -6.83 0.94
N ALA A 49 -2.89 -6.17 1.85
CA ALA A 49 -2.63 -4.74 1.79
C ALA A 49 -1.26 -4.48 1.14
N LEU A 50 -1.26 -3.75 0.02
CA LEU A 50 -0.06 -3.30 -0.67
C LEU A 50 0.27 -1.87 -0.27
N LEU A 51 1.54 -1.63 0.00
CA LEU A 51 2.06 -0.32 0.37
C LEU A 51 2.74 0.32 -0.85
N GLY A 52 2.44 1.59 -1.11
CA GLY A 52 3.07 2.35 -2.19
C GLY A 52 4.60 2.42 -2.03
N MET A 53 5.33 2.28 -3.15
CA MET A 53 6.80 2.25 -3.19
C MET A 53 7.47 3.49 -2.59
N ASP A 54 6.78 4.63 -2.61
CA ASP A 54 7.30 5.91 -2.08
C ASP A 54 7.57 5.85 -0.57
N PHE A 55 7.00 4.88 0.15
CA PHE A 55 7.20 4.74 1.58
C PHE A 55 8.60 4.29 2.00
N MET A 56 9.22 3.37 1.24
CA MET A 56 10.49 2.74 1.65
C MET A 56 11.73 3.58 1.30
N TYR A 57 11.69 4.40 0.24
CA TYR A 57 12.90 5.04 -0.28
C TYR A 57 13.42 6.18 0.61
N ALA A 58 12.57 6.81 1.44
CA ALA A 58 12.91 8.11 2.03
C ALA A 58 13.54 8.09 3.43
N THR A 59 13.51 6.99 4.22
CA THR A 59 13.65 7.18 5.69
C THR A 59 14.28 6.10 6.56
N GLY A 60 14.63 4.91 6.05
CA GLY A 60 15.15 3.85 6.94
C GLY A 60 14.14 3.39 8.02
N VAL A 61 12.84 3.63 7.80
CA VAL A 61 11.76 3.26 8.71
C VAL A 61 11.50 1.75 8.63
N ARG A 62 11.51 1.07 9.79
CA ARG A 62 11.09 -0.33 9.93
C ARG A 62 9.62 -0.37 10.35
N LEU A 63 8.71 -0.71 9.44
CA LEU A 63 7.30 -0.90 9.77
C LEU A 63 7.13 -2.27 10.46
N TRP A 64 6.72 -2.26 11.72
CA TRP A 64 6.27 -3.47 12.42
C TRP A 64 4.75 -3.56 12.27
N LEU A 65 4.27 -4.47 11.43
CA LEU A 65 2.86 -4.85 11.41
C LEU A 65 2.67 -6.06 12.35
N ARG A 66 1.67 -5.99 13.23
CA ARG A 66 1.24 -7.11 14.07
C ARG A 66 -0.17 -7.51 13.69
#